data_AF-A0AA48L3T5-F1
#
_entry.id   AF-A0AA48L3T5-F1
#
_cell.length_a   1.000
_cell.length_b   1.000
_cell.length_c   1.000
_cell.angle_alpha   90.00
_cell.angle_beta   90.00
_cell.angle_gamma   90.00
#
_symmetry.space_group_name_H-M   'P 1'
#
loop_
_entity.id
_entity.type
_entity.pdbx_description
1 polymer ?
#
loop_
_entity_poly.entity_id
_entity_poly.type
_entity_poly.pdbx_seq_one_letter_code
_entity_poly.pdbx_strand_id
1 'polypeptide(L)'
;MDSDSEEYAYAPIRGDIADIDSLISTMRNARELLDVEKEFASIGQAEKVVLAKELERSVITGKLQDELDALTERYEAAARAAERPEGALTAEAYEMRVIDLEKDQYASGKAVNEEANGNARREAELTRARGEREDVRKWDPTADATDASKVLRLQLFAQLGFRALEDGKILVSNNSTPDVHVFPVGDDRVATANKLWELAGRA
;
A
#
# COMPACT_ATOMS: atom_id res chain seq x y z
N MET A 1 -40.04 12.32 128.87
CA MET A 1 -39.68 13.59 128.23
C MET A 1 -38.60 13.28 127.22
N ASP A 2 -38.78 13.21 125.92
CA ASP A 2 -39.93 13.16 124.98
C ASP A 2 -39.25 12.51 123.75
N SER A 3 -39.71 11.33 123.31
CA SER A 3 -40.58 11.20 122.14
C SER A 3 -40.31 12.26 121.08
N ASP A 4 -39.63 11.88 119.99
CA ASP A 4 -39.97 12.34 118.64
C ASP A 4 -39.36 11.37 117.62
N SER A 5 -40.16 10.36 117.29
CA SER A 5 -39.99 9.50 116.13
C SER A 5 -40.41 10.28 114.89
N GLU A 6 -39.43 10.75 114.11
CA GLU A 6 -39.71 11.30 112.77
C GLU A 6 -40.09 10.15 111.82
N GLU A 7 -41.40 10.06 111.60
CA GLU A 7 -42.09 9.17 110.68
C GLU A 7 -41.82 9.59 109.22
N TYR A 8 -41.07 8.78 108.48
CA TYR A 8 -40.85 8.96 107.05
C TYR A 8 -42.16 8.72 106.28
N ALA A 9 -42.92 9.79 106.02
CA ALA A 9 -44.10 9.77 105.18
C ALA A 9 -43.72 9.62 103.70
N TYR A 10 -43.87 8.41 103.15
CA TYR A 10 -43.97 8.19 101.71
C TYR A 10 -45.20 8.94 101.18
N ALA A 11 -44.99 9.99 100.38
CA ALA A 11 -46.09 10.68 99.72
C ALA A 11 -46.80 9.73 98.74
N PRO A 12 -48.15 9.62 98.82
CA PRO A 12 -48.91 8.79 97.90
C PRO A 12 -48.86 9.40 96.49
N ILE A 13 -48.58 8.58 95.47
CA ILE A 13 -48.71 8.95 94.06
C ILE A 13 -50.20 9.23 93.79
N ARG A 14 -50.63 10.47 94.03
CA ARG A 14 -51.93 10.99 93.58
C ARG A 14 -51.81 11.30 92.10
N GLY A 15 -52.11 10.33 91.26
CA GLY A 15 -52.58 10.61 89.91
C GLY A 15 -54.04 11.07 89.99
N ASP A 16 -54.34 12.25 89.43
CA ASP A 16 -55.70 12.78 89.36
C ASP A 16 -56.60 11.81 88.57
N ILE A 17 -57.68 11.33 89.19
CA ILE A 17 -58.63 10.39 88.57
C ILE A 17 -59.28 11.02 87.31
N ALA A 18 -59.41 12.36 87.29
CA ALA A 18 -59.87 13.11 86.13
C ALA A 18 -58.93 12.99 84.91
N ASP A 19 -57.62 12.91 85.13
CA ASP A 19 -56.64 12.70 84.06
C ASP A 19 -56.71 11.26 83.53
N ILE A 20 -57.03 10.30 84.41
CA ILE A 20 -57.25 8.90 84.03
C ILE A 20 -58.51 8.77 83.16
N ASP A 21 -59.61 9.43 83.53
CA ASP A 21 -60.85 9.40 82.75
C ASP A 21 -60.69 10.10 81.39
N SER A 22 -59.95 11.22 81.35
CA SER A 22 -59.55 11.89 80.10
C SER A 22 -58.72 10.96 79.20
N LEU A 23 -57.73 10.27 79.76
CA LEU A 23 -56.91 9.30 79.04
C LEU A 23 -57.75 8.11 78.51
N ILE A 24 -58.69 7.60 79.29
CA ILE A 24 -59.60 6.52 78.85
C ILE A 24 -60.47 6.99 77.69
N SER A 25 -60.98 8.23 77.74
CA SER A 25 -61.79 8.80 76.67
C SER A 25 -61.01 8.96 75.37
N THR A 26 -59.76 9.45 75.45
CA THR A 26 -58.89 9.60 74.28
C THR A 26 -58.50 8.25 73.69
N MET A 27 -58.24 7.24 74.53
CA MET A 27 -58.00 5.87 74.06
C MET A 27 -59.22 5.24 73.36
N ARG A 28 -60.44 5.50 73.84
CA ARG A 28 -61.66 5.05 73.15
C ARG A 28 -61.88 5.75 71.82
N ASN A 29 -61.69 7.08 71.78
CA ASN A 29 -61.80 7.84 70.54
C ASN A 29 -60.73 7.41 69.52
N ALA A 30 -59.49 7.13 69.97
CA ALA A 30 -58.43 6.60 69.12
C ALA A 30 -58.77 5.21 68.57
N ARG A 31 -59.45 4.37 69.35
CA ARG A 31 -59.93 3.06 68.88
C ARG A 31 -60.99 3.17 67.80
N GLU A 32 -61.91 4.13 67.90
CA GLU A 32 -62.95 4.36 66.89
C GLU A 32 -62.39 4.96 65.59
N LEU A 33 -61.29 5.72 65.67
CA LEU A 33 -60.57 6.25 64.52
C LEU A 33 -59.74 5.17 63.80
N LEU A 34 -59.35 4.09 64.49
CA LEU A 34 -58.54 3.01 63.95
C LEU A 34 -59.42 1.83 63.54
N ASP A 35 -59.94 1.89 62.31
CA ASP A 35 -60.59 0.73 61.67
C ASP A 35 -59.50 -0.25 61.20
N VAL A 36 -59.15 -1.16 62.08
CA VAL A 36 -58.10 -2.16 61.88
C VAL A 36 -58.33 -3.00 60.62
N GLU A 37 -59.58 -3.35 60.28
CA GLU A 37 -59.88 -4.16 59.09
C GLU A 37 -59.61 -3.38 57.80
N LYS A 38 -60.01 -2.10 57.77
CA LYS A 38 -59.77 -1.21 56.63
C LYS A 38 -58.28 -0.90 56.45
N GLU A 39 -57.55 -0.69 57.54
CA GLU A 39 -56.11 -0.45 57.50
C GLU A 39 -55.36 -1.71 57.03
N PHE A 40 -55.72 -2.91 57.50
CA PHE A 40 -55.13 -4.16 57.00
C PHE A 40 -55.43 -4.37 55.51
N ALA A 41 -56.65 -4.07 55.06
CA ALA A 41 -57.00 -4.14 53.64
C ALA A 41 -56.20 -3.14 52.79
N SER A 42 -55.98 -1.93 53.30
CA SER A 42 -55.15 -0.91 52.64
C SER A 42 -53.68 -1.32 52.56
N ILE A 43 -53.12 -1.84 53.65
CA ILE A 43 -51.75 -2.36 53.69
C ILE A 43 -51.58 -3.52 52.70
N GLY A 44 -52.52 -4.47 52.66
CA GLY A 44 -52.47 -5.58 51.71
C GLY A 44 -52.59 -5.14 50.24
N GLN A 45 -53.30 -4.05 49.97
CA GLN A 45 -53.32 -3.43 48.63
C GLN A 45 -52.00 -2.73 48.32
N ALA A 46 -51.45 -1.98 49.27
CA ALA A 46 -50.16 -1.31 49.13
C ALA A 46 -49.03 -2.32 48.88
N GLU A 47 -49.01 -3.44 49.60
CA GLU A 47 -48.02 -4.51 49.43
C GLU A 47 -48.08 -5.09 48.02
N LYS A 48 -49.27 -5.36 47.48
CA LYS A 48 -49.43 -5.83 46.09
C LYS A 48 -48.90 -4.84 45.07
N VAL A 49 -49.13 -3.53 45.28
CA VAL A 49 -48.62 -2.48 44.39
C VAL A 49 -47.09 -2.37 44.48
N VAL A 50 -46.53 -2.49 45.68
CA VAL A 50 -45.07 -2.48 45.88
C VAL A 50 -44.42 -3.69 45.21
N LEU A 51 -44.96 -4.89 45.43
CA LEU A 51 -44.47 -6.12 44.79
C LEU A 51 -44.55 -6.04 43.25
N ALA A 52 -45.64 -5.49 42.70
CA ALA A 52 -45.76 -5.29 41.26
C ALA A 52 -44.68 -4.32 40.73
N LYS A 53 -44.45 -3.20 41.43
CA LYS A 53 -43.38 -2.24 41.07
C LYS A 53 -41.98 -2.82 41.21
N GLU A 54 -41.75 -3.67 42.22
CA GLU A 54 -40.45 -4.32 42.41
C GLU A 54 -40.16 -5.34 41.31
N LEU A 55 -41.19 -6.08 40.87
CA LEU A 55 -41.09 -6.94 39.69
C LEU A 55 -40.76 -6.11 38.43
N GLU A 56 -41.49 -5.03 38.17
CA GLU A 56 -41.20 -4.14 37.03
C GLU A 56 -39.78 -3.56 37.08
N ARG A 57 -39.37 -3.11 38.26
CA ARG A 57 -38.01 -2.60 38.48
C ARG A 57 -36.98 -3.69 38.21
N SER A 58 -37.18 -4.91 38.70
CA SER A 58 -36.26 -6.03 38.48
C SER A 58 -36.10 -6.37 37.00
N VAL A 59 -37.21 -6.32 36.23
CA VAL A 59 -37.20 -6.54 34.78
C VAL A 59 -36.44 -5.44 34.06
N ILE A 60 -36.66 -4.18 34.44
CA ILE A 60 -35.95 -3.04 33.85
C ILE A 60 -34.46 -3.11 34.16
N THR A 61 -34.08 -3.39 35.42
CA THR A 61 -32.68 -3.53 35.80
C THR A 61 -32.01 -4.69 35.09
N GLY A 62 -32.70 -5.82 34.92
CA GLY A 62 -32.19 -6.96 34.15
C GLY A 62 -31.91 -6.58 32.69
N LYS A 63 -32.87 -5.92 32.02
CA LYS A 63 -32.67 -5.43 30.64
C LYS A 63 -31.51 -4.46 30.51
N LEU A 64 -31.37 -3.52 31.44
CA LEU A 64 -30.26 -2.57 31.43
C LEU A 64 -28.92 -3.26 31.68
N GLN A 65 -28.89 -4.30 32.51
CA GLN A 65 -27.70 -5.12 32.73
C GLN A 65 -27.32 -5.86 31.44
N ASP A 66 -28.28 -6.53 30.79
CA ASP A 66 -28.07 -7.25 29.53
C ASP A 66 -27.59 -6.30 28.41
N GLU A 67 -28.17 -5.09 28.34
CA GLU A 67 -27.74 -4.06 27.38
C GLU A 67 -26.33 -3.54 27.67
N LEU A 68 -25.97 -3.38 28.95
CA LEU A 68 -24.64 -2.95 29.37
C LEU A 68 -23.60 -4.02 29.06
N ASP A 69 -23.90 -5.29 29.30
CA ASP A 69 -23.02 -6.42 28.99
C ASP A 69 -22.80 -6.51 27.47
N ALA A 70 -23.88 -6.43 26.68
CA ALA A 70 -23.80 -6.43 25.22
C ALA A 70 -23.01 -5.23 24.65
N LEU A 71 -23.14 -4.05 25.25
CA LEU A 71 -22.37 -2.86 24.85
C LEU A 71 -20.89 -3.02 25.20
N THR A 72 -20.60 -3.60 26.36
CA THR A 72 -19.23 -3.85 26.83
C THR A 72 -18.51 -4.84 25.91
N GLU A 73 -19.16 -5.95 25.54
CA GLU A 73 -18.60 -6.90 24.57
C GLU A 73 -18.31 -6.24 23.21
N ARG A 74 -19.22 -5.39 22.72
CA ARG A 74 -19.01 -4.63 21.47
C ARG A 74 -17.85 -3.65 21.59
N TYR A 75 -17.72 -2.97 22.72
CA TYR A 75 -16.62 -2.07 22.98
C TYR A 75 -15.29 -2.82 22.99
N GLU A 76 -15.20 -3.95 23.67
CA GLU A 76 -13.98 -4.77 23.70
C GLU A 76 -13.62 -5.35 22.32
N ALA A 77 -14.62 -5.75 21.54
CA ALA A 77 -14.41 -6.18 20.15
C ALA A 77 -13.90 -5.02 19.28
N ALA A 78 -14.48 -3.84 19.43
CA ALA A 78 -14.06 -2.63 18.70
C ALA A 78 -12.66 -2.16 19.15
N ALA A 79 -12.34 -2.23 20.44
CA ALA A 79 -11.04 -1.89 20.98
C ALA A 79 -9.95 -2.80 20.41
N ARG A 80 -10.17 -4.12 20.42
CA ARG A 80 -9.27 -5.09 19.79
C ARG A 80 -9.14 -4.91 18.27
N ALA A 81 -10.19 -4.47 17.59
CA ALA A 81 -10.15 -4.18 16.17
C ALA A 81 -9.48 -2.83 15.83
N ALA A 82 -9.53 -1.87 16.75
CA ALA A 82 -8.90 -0.55 16.62
C ALA A 82 -7.41 -0.58 16.97
N GLU A 83 -6.95 -1.60 17.71
CA GLU A 83 -5.54 -1.87 17.87
C GLU A 83 -4.90 -2.13 16.50
N ARG A 84 -3.81 -1.42 16.23
CA ARG A 84 -3.03 -1.62 15.01
C ARG A 84 -2.53 -3.08 15.02
N PRO A 85 -2.72 -3.87 13.95
CA PRO A 85 -2.29 -5.25 13.93
C PRO A 85 -0.78 -5.36 14.24
N GLU A 86 -0.39 -6.41 14.96
CA GLU A 86 1.02 -6.65 15.31
C GLU A 86 1.87 -6.70 14.02
N GLY A 87 2.85 -5.79 13.93
CA GLY A 87 3.69 -5.61 12.74
C GLY A 87 3.32 -4.42 11.86
N ALA A 88 2.25 -3.68 12.17
CA ALA A 88 1.99 -2.39 11.55
C ALA A 88 3.11 -1.40 11.91
N LEU A 89 3.60 -0.67 10.89
CA LEU A 89 4.61 0.38 11.08
C LEU A 89 4.10 1.41 12.09
N THR A 90 5.00 1.88 12.95
CA THR A 90 4.74 3.08 13.76
C THR A 90 4.45 4.27 12.83
N ALA A 91 3.76 5.29 13.31
CA ALA A 91 3.43 6.46 12.48
C ALA A 91 4.69 7.08 11.85
N GLU A 92 5.76 7.22 12.63
CA GLU A 92 7.06 7.70 12.17
C GLU A 92 7.70 6.77 11.14
N ALA A 93 7.66 5.44 11.35
CA ALA A 93 8.21 4.48 10.39
C ALA A 93 7.41 4.43 9.09
N TYR A 94 6.09 4.69 9.14
CA TYR A 94 5.26 4.85 7.97
C TYR A 94 5.63 6.11 7.18
N GLU A 95 5.79 7.26 7.84
CA GLU A 95 6.20 8.50 7.19
C GLU A 95 7.56 8.38 6.51
N MET A 96 8.55 7.79 7.18
CA MET A 96 9.85 7.52 6.56
C MET A 96 9.72 6.63 5.33
N ARG A 97 8.87 5.60 5.38
CA ARG A 97 8.65 4.70 4.25
C ARG A 97 7.93 5.38 3.09
N VAL A 98 7.00 6.31 3.36
CA VAL A 98 6.37 7.12 2.32
C VAL A 98 7.40 8.01 1.64
N ILE A 99 8.26 8.69 2.41
CA ILE A 99 9.34 9.53 1.87
C ILE A 99 10.29 8.71 0.99
N ASP A 100 10.67 7.50 1.42
CA ASP A 100 11.56 6.64 0.62
C ASP A 100 10.87 6.13 -0.65
N LEU A 101 9.58 5.79 -0.59
CA LEU A 101 8.80 5.45 -1.79
C LEU A 101 8.71 6.62 -2.78
N GLU A 102 8.54 7.84 -2.29
CA GLU A 102 8.54 9.04 -3.14
C GLU A 102 9.90 9.23 -3.82
N LYS A 103 11.00 9.09 -3.08
CA LYS A 103 12.37 9.16 -3.66
C LYS A 103 12.56 8.09 -4.74
N ASP A 104 12.14 6.86 -4.49
CA ASP A 104 12.25 5.76 -5.44
C ASP A 104 11.43 6.01 -6.69
N GLN A 105 10.22 6.57 -6.54
CA GLN A 105 9.37 6.96 -7.66
C GLN A 105 10.03 8.04 -8.53
N TYR A 106 10.59 9.08 -7.91
CA TYR A 106 11.33 10.12 -8.63
C TYR A 106 12.58 9.57 -9.33
N ALA A 107 13.36 8.72 -8.65
CA ALA A 107 14.55 8.12 -9.20
C ALA A 107 14.24 7.22 -10.41
N SER A 108 13.20 6.38 -10.29
CA SER A 108 12.72 5.53 -11.38
C SER A 108 12.26 6.35 -12.58
N GLY A 109 11.42 7.37 -12.37
CA GLY A 109 10.95 8.24 -13.44
C GLY A 109 12.09 8.96 -14.17
N LYS A 110 13.11 9.40 -13.42
CA LYS A 110 14.32 10.00 -14.00
C LYS A 110 15.12 8.99 -14.83
N ALA A 111 15.37 7.80 -14.30
CA ALA A 111 16.11 6.75 -15.00
C ALA A 111 15.43 6.35 -16.32
N VAL A 112 14.09 6.22 -16.32
CA VAL A 112 13.31 5.94 -17.52
C VAL A 112 13.49 7.04 -18.57
N ASN A 113 13.43 8.31 -18.16
CA ASN A 113 13.64 9.43 -19.08
C ASN A 113 15.07 9.48 -19.64
N GLU A 114 16.08 9.19 -18.83
CA GLU A 114 17.47 9.14 -19.27
C GLU A 114 17.69 8.01 -20.30
N GLU A 115 17.15 6.82 -20.05
CA GLU A 115 17.21 5.70 -20.99
C GLU A 115 16.43 5.98 -22.28
N ALA A 116 15.24 6.59 -22.20
CA ALA A 116 14.48 6.98 -23.38
C ALA A 116 15.24 7.99 -24.26
N ASN A 117 15.87 8.98 -23.64
CA ASN A 117 16.72 9.95 -24.33
C ASN A 117 17.98 9.29 -24.94
N GLY A 118 18.60 8.36 -24.21
CA GLY A 118 19.72 7.58 -24.70
C GLY A 118 19.34 6.73 -25.91
N ASN A 119 18.18 6.07 -25.86
CA ASN A 119 17.67 5.28 -26.97
C ASN A 119 17.37 6.14 -28.21
N ALA A 120 16.71 7.29 -28.02
CA ALA A 120 16.43 8.22 -29.12
C ALA A 120 17.71 8.69 -29.85
N ARG A 121 18.81 8.93 -29.10
CA ARG A 121 20.11 9.26 -29.70
C ARG A 121 20.67 8.11 -30.53
N ARG A 122 20.66 6.89 -29.98
CA ARG A 122 21.13 5.69 -30.69
C ARG A 122 20.31 5.41 -31.94
N GLU A 123 19.00 5.58 -31.89
CA GLU A 123 18.11 5.44 -33.05
C GLU A 123 18.41 6.48 -34.14
N ALA A 124 18.69 7.73 -33.75
CA ALA A 124 19.10 8.77 -34.68
C ALA A 124 20.46 8.44 -35.36
N GLU A 125 21.43 7.99 -34.57
CA GLU A 125 22.74 7.54 -35.09
C GLU A 125 22.61 6.34 -36.03
N LEU A 126 21.79 5.36 -35.67
CA LEU A 126 21.53 4.19 -36.50
C LEU A 126 20.83 4.56 -37.81
N THR A 127 19.90 5.52 -37.76
CA THR A 127 19.24 6.04 -38.97
C THR A 127 20.24 6.75 -39.87
N ARG A 128 21.13 7.58 -39.30
CA ARG A 128 22.21 8.24 -40.04
C ARG A 128 23.16 7.23 -40.69
N ALA A 129 23.66 6.26 -39.94
CA ALA A 129 24.58 5.24 -40.45
C ALA A 129 23.95 4.38 -41.55
N ARG A 130 22.64 4.09 -41.45
CA ARG A 130 21.89 3.43 -42.53
C ARG A 130 21.80 4.28 -43.78
N GLY A 131 21.58 5.59 -43.64
CA GLY A 131 21.61 6.54 -44.75
C GLY A 131 22.97 6.55 -45.45
N GLU A 132 24.05 6.77 -44.69
CA GLU A 132 25.41 6.78 -45.21
C GLU A 132 25.77 5.46 -45.92
N ARG A 133 25.33 4.31 -45.38
CA ARG A 133 25.52 3.01 -46.04
C ARG A 133 24.79 2.91 -47.38
N GLU A 134 23.56 3.41 -47.47
CA GLU A 134 22.81 3.41 -48.74
C GLU A 134 23.42 4.38 -49.75
N ASP A 135 23.95 5.51 -49.31
CA ASP A 135 24.66 6.46 -50.17
C ASP A 135 25.92 5.81 -50.77
N VAL A 136 26.73 5.15 -49.94
CA VAL A 136 27.89 4.37 -50.40
C VAL A 136 27.49 3.24 -51.34
N ARG A 137 26.37 2.57 -51.08
CA ARG A 137 25.87 1.48 -51.93
C ARG A 137 25.48 1.96 -53.33
N LYS A 138 24.95 3.17 -53.44
CA LYS A 138 24.54 3.79 -54.71
C LYS A 138 25.67 4.52 -55.41
N TRP A 139 26.77 4.78 -54.72
CA TRP A 139 27.90 5.50 -55.27
C TRP A 139 28.62 4.65 -56.33
N ASP A 140 28.55 5.10 -57.58
CA ASP A 140 29.31 4.54 -58.69
C ASP A 140 30.61 5.36 -58.89
N PRO A 141 31.79 4.83 -58.54
CA PRO A 141 33.07 5.52 -58.69
C PRO A 141 33.50 5.71 -60.16
N THR A 142 32.70 5.23 -61.12
CA THR A 142 32.96 5.33 -62.56
C THR A 142 32.01 6.26 -63.30
N ALA A 143 30.95 6.75 -62.65
CA ALA A 143 29.91 7.57 -63.29
C ALA A 143 30.46 8.84 -63.96
N ASP A 144 31.46 9.50 -63.36
CA ASP A 144 32.09 10.72 -63.88
C ASP A 144 33.49 10.47 -64.53
N ALA A 145 33.82 9.22 -64.84
CA ALA A 145 35.14 8.87 -65.35
C ALA A 145 35.35 9.31 -66.82
N THR A 146 36.22 10.28 -67.04
CA THR A 146 36.68 10.66 -68.39
C THR A 146 37.56 9.58 -69.01
N ASP A 147 37.67 9.54 -70.35
CA ASP A 147 38.46 8.51 -71.03
C ASP A 147 39.95 8.52 -70.66
N ALA A 148 40.52 9.69 -70.40
CA ALA A 148 41.88 9.81 -69.84
C ALA A 148 42.00 9.11 -68.47
N SER A 149 40.97 9.22 -67.63
CA SER A 149 40.95 8.57 -66.32
C SER A 149 40.83 7.04 -66.42
N LYS A 150 40.14 6.52 -67.44
CA LYS A 150 40.05 5.07 -67.69
C LYS A 150 41.41 4.50 -68.10
N VAL A 151 42.13 5.17 -69.00
CA VAL A 151 43.47 4.76 -69.42
C VAL A 151 44.43 4.73 -68.23
N LEU A 152 44.42 5.77 -67.38
CA LEU A 152 45.24 5.82 -66.17
C LEU A 152 44.92 4.67 -65.20
N ARG A 153 43.64 4.35 -64.99
CA ARG A 153 43.25 3.21 -64.13
C ARG A 153 43.69 1.87 -64.71
N LEU A 154 43.54 1.67 -66.02
CA LEU A 154 44.01 0.45 -66.69
C LEU A 154 45.53 0.31 -66.57
N GLN A 155 46.27 1.42 -66.72
CA GLN A 155 47.72 1.42 -66.51
C GLN A 155 48.10 1.11 -65.06
N LEU A 156 47.39 1.69 -64.09
CA LEU A 156 47.59 1.41 -62.66
C LEU A 156 47.32 -0.07 -62.34
N PHE A 157 46.20 -0.62 -62.81
CA PHE A 157 45.87 -2.03 -62.61
C PHE A 157 46.90 -2.96 -63.25
N ALA A 158 47.41 -2.63 -64.44
CA ALA A 158 48.48 -3.37 -65.08
C ALA A 158 49.79 -3.33 -64.28
N GLN A 159 50.12 -2.19 -63.63
CA GLN A 159 51.28 -2.06 -62.74
C GLN A 159 51.10 -2.83 -61.42
N LEU A 160 49.87 -2.95 -60.93
CA LEU A 160 49.52 -3.77 -59.77
C LEU A 160 49.47 -5.27 -60.09
N GLY A 161 49.70 -5.66 -61.34
CA GLY A 161 49.75 -7.06 -61.76
C GLY A 161 48.41 -7.62 -62.26
N PHE A 162 47.39 -6.79 -62.45
CA PHE A 162 46.11 -7.19 -63.02
C PHE A 162 46.06 -6.91 -64.52
N ARG A 163 45.82 -7.94 -65.34
CA ARG A 163 45.63 -7.80 -66.79
C ARG A 163 44.37 -8.51 -67.24
N ALA A 164 43.52 -7.80 -67.99
CA ALA A 164 42.34 -8.41 -68.60
C ALA A 164 42.74 -9.19 -69.87
N LEU A 165 42.18 -10.38 -70.04
CA LEU A 165 42.28 -11.22 -71.24
C LEU A 165 40.95 -11.16 -72.01
N GLU A 166 41.00 -11.41 -73.33
CA GLU A 166 39.86 -11.30 -74.25
C GLU A 166 38.70 -12.28 -73.93
N ASP A 167 38.96 -13.34 -73.15
CA ASP A 167 37.98 -14.36 -72.75
C ASP A 167 37.15 -14.00 -71.48
N GLY A 168 37.22 -12.75 -70.99
CA GLY A 168 36.62 -12.41 -69.69
C GLY A 168 37.34 -13.06 -68.51
N LYS A 169 38.64 -13.32 -68.67
CA LYS A 169 39.53 -13.82 -67.62
C LYS A 169 40.47 -12.69 -67.18
N ILE A 170 40.82 -12.65 -65.91
CA ILE A 170 41.78 -11.71 -65.37
C ILE A 170 43.03 -12.49 -64.96
N LEU A 171 44.17 -12.04 -65.47
CA LEU A 171 45.48 -12.52 -65.06
C LEU A 171 45.94 -11.67 -63.87
N VAL A 172 46.31 -12.35 -62.78
CA VAL A 172 46.84 -11.75 -61.55
C VAL A 172 48.27 -12.24 -61.39
N SER A 173 49.23 -11.32 -61.47
CA SER A 173 50.64 -11.57 -61.15
C SER A 173 50.99 -10.89 -59.84
N ASN A 174 51.65 -11.60 -58.94
CA ASN A 174 52.21 -10.99 -57.74
C ASN A 174 53.63 -10.46 -58.05
N ASN A 175 54.01 -9.32 -57.48
CA ASN A 175 55.37 -8.79 -57.63
C ASN A 175 56.37 -9.48 -56.69
N SER A 176 55.89 -10.18 -55.66
CA SER A 176 56.71 -10.85 -54.64
C SER A 176 56.99 -12.32 -54.95
N THR A 177 56.11 -12.97 -55.72
CA THR A 177 56.24 -14.36 -56.16
C THR A 177 56.09 -14.45 -57.68
N PRO A 178 56.80 -15.35 -58.38
CA PRO A 178 56.67 -15.50 -59.83
C PRO A 178 55.35 -16.18 -60.26
N ASP A 179 54.39 -16.32 -59.36
CA ASP A 179 53.14 -17.01 -59.60
C ASP A 179 52.17 -16.12 -60.38
N VAL A 180 51.60 -16.71 -61.44
CA VAL A 180 50.61 -16.07 -62.30
C VAL A 180 49.33 -16.89 -62.24
N HIS A 181 48.25 -16.26 -61.79
CA HIS A 181 46.95 -16.89 -61.68
C HIS A 181 46.00 -16.33 -62.73
N VAL A 182 45.26 -17.22 -63.39
CA VAL A 182 44.18 -16.83 -64.32
C VAL A 182 42.85 -17.09 -63.62
N PHE A 183 42.07 -16.04 -63.42
CA PHE A 183 40.79 -16.10 -62.74
C PHE A 183 39.64 -15.73 -63.68
N PRO A 184 38.61 -16.57 -63.86
CA PRO A 184 37.43 -16.22 -64.65
C PRO A 184 36.56 -15.21 -63.90
N VAL A 185 36.05 -14.19 -64.60
CA VAL A 185 35.13 -13.21 -63.99
C VAL A 185 33.78 -13.90 -63.76
N GLY A 186 33.37 -14.01 -62.50
CA GLY A 186 32.06 -14.57 -62.12
C GLY A 186 30.97 -13.50 -61.97
N ASP A 187 29.72 -13.96 -61.81
CA ASP A 187 28.55 -13.07 -61.64
C ASP A 187 28.56 -12.31 -60.31
N ASP A 188 29.14 -12.88 -59.25
CA ASP A 188 29.31 -12.21 -57.97
C ASP A 188 30.58 -11.35 -57.97
N ARG A 189 30.38 -10.04 -58.17
CA ARG A 189 31.44 -9.03 -58.21
C ARG A 189 32.22 -8.92 -56.90
N VAL A 190 31.56 -9.11 -55.74
CA VAL A 190 32.20 -8.93 -54.43
C VAL A 190 33.08 -10.13 -54.11
N ALA A 191 32.56 -11.34 -54.30
CA ALA A 191 33.34 -12.55 -54.14
C ALA A 191 34.54 -12.58 -55.10
N THR A 192 34.32 -12.17 -56.36
CA THR A 192 35.38 -12.06 -57.37
C THR A 192 36.45 -11.06 -56.95
N ALA A 193 36.06 -9.85 -56.52
CA ALA A 193 37.01 -8.82 -56.07
C ALA A 193 37.83 -9.29 -54.86
N ASN A 194 37.20 -9.88 -53.85
CA ASN A 194 37.90 -10.40 -52.67
C ASN A 194 38.91 -11.48 -53.05
N LYS A 195 38.56 -12.38 -53.97
CA LYS A 195 39.48 -13.44 -54.43
C LYS A 195 40.66 -12.88 -55.22
N LEU A 196 40.42 -11.88 -56.08
CA LEU A 196 41.49 -11.20 -56.83
C LEU A 196 42.47 -10.50 -55.89
N TRP A 197 41.97 -9.82 -54.86
CA TRP A 197 42.82 -9.18 -53.84
C TRP A 197 43.57 -10.18 -52.98
N GLU A 198 42.96 -11.31 -52.63
CA GLU A 198 43.63 -12.41 -51.94
C GLU A 198 44.80 -12.94 -52.77
N LEU A 199 44.60 -13.16 -54.08
CA LEU A 199 45.65 -13.65 -54.98
C LEU A 199 46.79 -12.64 -55.19
N ALA A 200 46.46 -11.34 -55.25
CA ALA A 200 47.47 -10.29 -55.42
C ALA A 200 48.23 -9.97 -54.12
N GLY A 201 47.60 -10.11 -52.95
CA GLY A 201 48.16 -9.78 -51.66
C GLY A 201 48.83 -10.94 -50.91
N ARG A 202 48.76 -12.17 -51.45
CA ARG A 202 49.36 -13.36 -50.86
C ARG A 202 50.89 -13.30 -50.99
N ALA A 203 51.55 -12.70 -50.02
CA ALA A 203 52.99 -12.79 -49.80
C ALA A 203 53.39 -14.16 -49.24
#